data_AF-A0A945I6B7-F1
#
_entry.id   AF-A0A945I6B7-F1
#
_cell.length_a   1.000
_cell.length_b   1.000
_cell.length_c   1.000
_cell.angle_alpha   90.00
_cell.angle_beta   90.00
_cell.angle_gamma   90.00
#
_symmetry.space_group_name_H-M   'P 1'
#
loop_
_entity.id
_entity.type
_entity.pdbx_description
1 polymer ?
#
loop_
_entity_poly.entity_id
_entity_poly.type
_entity_poly.pdbx_seq_one_letter_code
_entity_poly.pdbx_strand_id
1 'polypeptide(L)'
;MKQIFNAAAPVQIVDIGASDIEDKPIYDSLMEEGLGHLTGFEPAPDMFEKLKDLTTEEKHYLPYALGDGTEQTLKICRAPGMTSLLEPNMELLSHFHGFDDWAVVEERLPIQTHRLDDIEEIDDFDFIKIDTQGAEHQIIEAGQEKISKAVAMHVELSFKPIYHGEKSFAEVDLLMQKMCFALHTLEKVNTRAFRPMMFNNNIFDGLRHILQVDAVYIKDFQKLGDLSAEKLLKLGAVLHYCYGSFDAAMLALRHYDEKSSTDLANTYVQALR
;
A
#
# COMPACT_ATOMS: atom_id res chain seq x y z
N MET A 1 19.19 11.84 -10.29
CA MET A 1 17.91 11.10 -10.40
C MET A 1 16.72 12.03 -10.46
N LYS A 2 16.52 12.94 -9.49
CA LYS A 2 15.37 13.87 -9.47
C LYS A 2 15.04 14.55 -10.79
N GLN A 3 16.03 15.09 -11.51
CA GLN A 3 15.81 15.77 -12.80
C GLN A 3 15.22 14.86 -13.89
N ILE A 4 15.46 13.54 -13.84
CA ILE A 4 14.93 12.57 -14.81
C ILE A 4 13.44 12.35 -14.59
N PHE A 5 13.03 12.27 -13.33
CA PHE A 5 11.65 12.02 -12.92
C PHE A 5 10.88 13.30 -12.58
N ASN A 6 11.43 14.47 -12.92
CA ASN A 6 10.78 15.74 -12.68
C ASN A 6 9.62 15.91 -13.67
N ALA A 7 8.47 15.33 -13.33
CA ALA A 7 7.23 15.49 -14.06
C ALA A 7 6.68 16.92 -13.89
N ALA A 8 5.72 17.30 -14.73
CA ALA A 8 5.03 18.60 -14.61
C ALA A 8 4.24 18.72 -13.29
N ALA A 9 3.87 17.58 -12.68
CA ALA A 9 3.19 17.49 -11.39
C ALA A 9 3.79 16.35 -10.54
N PRO A 10 3.81 16.48 -9.20
CA PRO A 10 4.28 15.44 -8.29
C PRO A 10 3.39 14.19 -8.33
N VAL A 11 3.96 13.06 -7.92
CA VAL A 11 3.26 11.79 -7.74
C VAL A 11 2.22 11.96 -6.63
N GLN A 12 0.95 11.78 -6.97
CA GLN A 12 -0.13 11.78 -5.98
C GLN A 12 -0.19 10.41 -5.31
N ILE A 13 0.00 10.37 -4.00
CA ILE A 13 0.09 9.17 -3.18
C ILE A 13 -1.13 9.10 -2.26
N VAL A 14 -1.78 7.94 -2.23
CA VAL A 14 -2.79 7.59 -1.23
C VAL A 14 -2.21 6.54 -0.30
N ASP A 15 -2.30 6.73 1.02
CA ASP A 15 -1.93 5.70 2.01
C ASP A 15 -3.14 5.39 2.89
N ILE A 16 -3.67 4.17 2.79
CA ILE A 16 -4.80 3.71 3.60
C ILE A 16 -4.27 2.78 4.69
N GLY A 17 -4.42 3.21 5.95
CA GLY A 17 -3.71 2.63 7.09
C GLY A 17 -2.40 3.37 7.35
N ALA A 18 -2.46 4.70 7.42
CA ALA A 18 -1.30 5.58 7.51
C ALA A 18 -0.70 5.71 8.92
N SER A 19 -1.02 4.79 9.84
CA SER A 19 -0.53 4.82 11.22
C SER A 19 1.01 4.86 11.27
N ASP A 20 1.56 5.78 12.07
CA ASP A 20 3.00 5.99 12.30
C ASP A 20 3.61 4.92 13.23
N ILE A 21 3.35 3.65 12.94
CA ILE A 21 3.79 2.49 13.74
C ILE A 21 4.94 1.71 13.10
N GLU A 22 5.19 1.92 11.81
CA GLU A 22 6.34 1.39 11.09
C GLU A 22 7.44 2.45 10.96
N ASP A 23 8.66 2.05 10.59
CA ASP A 23 9.82 2.95 10.51
C ASP A 23 9.60 4.13 9.54
N LYS A 24 9.81 3.88 8.24
CA LYS A 24 9.66 4.85 7.17
C LYS A 24 8.76 4.23 6.12
N PRO A 25 7.69 4.92 5.68
CA PRO A 25 6.82 4.38 4.64
C PRO A 25 7.59 4.20 3.33
N ILE A 26 7.14 3.25 2.49
CA ILE A 26 7.82 2.88 1.24
C ILE A 26 8.01 4.06 0.26
N TYR A 27 7.20 5.11 0.38
CA TYR A 27 7.26 6.32 -0.43
C TYR A 27 8.09 7.46 0.17
N ASP A 28 8.73 7.27 1.33
CA ASP A 28 9.40 8.37 2.05
C ASP A 28 10.53 9.00 1.22
N SER A 29 11.33 8.22 0.50
CA SER A 29 12.37 8.75 -0.40
C SER A 29 11.80 9.59 -1.54
N LEU A 30 10.58 9.31 -1.99
CA LEU A 30 9.90 10.09 -3.03
C LEU A 30 9.44 11.45 -2.45
N MET A 31 8.98 11.45 -1.20
CA MET A 31 8.60 12.67 -0.46
C MET A 31 9.81 13.55 -0.14
N GLU A 32 10.92 12.96 0.33
CA GLU A 32 12.17 13.67 0.66
C GLU A 32 12.75 14.39 -0.58
N GLU A 33 12.58 13.81 -1.76
CA GLU A 33 12.98 14.43 -3.03
C GLU A 33 12.00 15.51 -3.52
N GLY A 34 10.88 15.74 -2.81
CA GLY A 34 9.84 16.70 -3.21
C GLY A 34 9.16 16.29 -4.52
N LEU A 35 9.05 14.98 -4.78
CA LEU A 35 8.42 14.43 -5.97
C LEU A 35 7.02 13.90 -5.70
N GLY A 36 6.54 13.92 -4.45
CA GLY A 36 5.30 13.30 -4.04
C GLY A 36 4.44 14.20 -3.16
N HIS A 37 3.13 14.05 -3.28
CA HIS A 37 2.12 14.58 -2.36
C HIS A 37 1.32 13.41 -1.79
N LEU A 38 1.04 13.45 -0.48
CA LEU A 38 0.41 12.37 0.25
C LEU A 38 -0.97 12.78 0.77
N THR A 39 -1.96 11.91 0.55
CA THR A 39 -3.21 11.85 1.31
C THR A 39 -3.27 10.53 2.07
N GLY A 40 -3.10 10.58 3.38
CA GLY A 40 -3.16 9.42 4.27
C GLY A 40 -4.51 9.28 4.97
N PHE A 41 -4.90 8.04 5.29
CA PHE A 41 -6.12 7.71 6.02
C PHE A 41 -5.80 6.91 7.27
N GLU A 42 -6.29 7.39 8.41
CA GLU A 42 -6.13 6.72 9.70
C GLU A 42 -7.40 6.90 10.55
N PRO A 43 -8.25 5.88 10.70
CA PRO A 43 -9.50 6.00 11.43
C PRO A 43 -9.38 5.90 12.95
N ALA A 44 -8.31 5.31 13.49
CA ALA A 44 -8.16 5.15 14.93
C ALA A 44 -7.79 6.52 15.55
N PRO A 45 -8.62 7.07 16.48
CA PRO A 45 -8.42 8.42 16.99
C PRO A 45 -7.02 8.68 17.54
N ASP A 46 -6.52 7.76 18.38
CA ASP A 46 -5.19 7.90 19.01
C ASP A 46 -4.04 7.85 18.00
N MET A 47 -4.20 7.13 16.88
CA MET A 47 -3.18 7.10 15.83
C MET A 47 -3.28 8.34 14.95
N PHE A 48 -4.50 8.76 14.61
CA PHE A 48 -4.75 9.98 13.83
C PHE A 48 -4.23 11.24 14.53
N GLU A 49 -4.39 11.36 15.85
CA GLU A 49 -3.86 12.51 16.61
C GLU A 49 -2.34 12.68 16.43
N LYS A 50 -1.58 11.58 16.29
CA LYS A 50 -0.13 11.62 16.05
C LYS A 50 0.23 12.15 14.67
N LEU A 51 -0.65 11.94 13.68
CA LEU A 51 -0.43 12.36 12.29
C LEU A 51 -0.71 13.85 12.06
N LYS A 52 -1.48 14.49 12.94
CA LYS A 52 -1.79 15.92 12.82
C LYS A 52 -0.54 16.79 12.82
N ASP A 53 0.42 16.47 13.68
CA ASP A 53 1.69 17.19 13.78
C ASP A 53 2.62 16.96 12.57
N LEU A 54 2.34 15.93 11.76
CA LEU A 54 3.07 15.59 10.53
C LEU A 54 2.44 16.20 9.26
N THR A 55 1.33 16.92 9.39
CA THR A 55 0.62 17.53 8.26
C THR A 55 1.41 18.72 7.71
N THR A 56 1.62 18.75 6.39
CA THR A 56 2.26 19.85 5.64
C THR A 56 1.42 20.20 4.40
N GLU A 57 1.91 21.10 3.54
CA GLU A 57 1.27 21.37 2.24
C GLU A 57 1.28 20.13 1.33
N GLU A 58 2.31 19.28 1.45
CA GLU A 58 2.53 18.08 0.66
C GLU A 58 2.05 16.80 1.36
N LYS A 59 1.70 16.85 2.65
CA LYS A 59 1.25 15.70 3.45
C LYS A 59 -0.02 16.06 4.19
N HIS A 60 -1.11 15.38 3.87
CA HIS A 60 -2.41 15.60 4.49
C HIS A 60 -2.99 14.26 4.96
N TYR A 61 -3.66 14.27 6.12
CA TYR A 61 -4.24 13.06 6.71
C TYR A 61 -5.72 13.26 7.04
N LEU A 62 -6.52 12.23 6.79
CA LEU A 62 -7.96 12.20 7.04
C LEU A 62 -8.34 11.10 8.04
N PRO A 63 -9.27 11.36 8.98
CA PRO A 63 -9.71 10.40 9.97
C PRO A 63 -10.80 9.45 9.43
N TYR A 64 -10.71 9.04 8.16
CA TYR A 64 -11.74 8.20 7.52
C TYR A 64 -11.35 6.73 7.57
N ALA A 65 -12.33 5.88 7.88
CA ALA A 65 -12.23 4.45 7.60
C ALA A 65 -12.67 4.22 6.15
N LEU A 66 -11.83 3.56 5.35
CA LEU A 66 -12.16 3.21 3.97
C LEU A 66 -12.85 1.84 3.94
N GLY A 67 -13.89 1.70 3.13
CA GLY A 67 -14.71 0.50 3.04
C GLY A 67 -15.83 0.61 2.01
N ASP A 68 -16.96 -0.05 2.27
CA ASP A 68 -18.09 -0.10 1.33
C ASP A 68 -19.07 1.09 1.43
N GLY A 69 -18.82 2.04 2.33
CA GLY A 69 -19.68 3.20 2.54
C GLY A 69 -20.78 2.98 3.59
N THR A 70 -20.79 1.83 4.27
CA THR A 70 -21.75 1.53 5.34
C THR A 70 -21.17 1.82 6.72
N GLU A 71 -22.04 1.94 7.73
CA GLU A 71 -21.61 1.95 9.13
C GLU A 71 -21.09 0.56 9.50
N GLN A 72 -19.86 0.52 10.03
CA GLN A 72 -19.21 -0.69 10.50
C GLN A 72 -18.69 -0.47 11.92
N THR A 73 -17.99 -1.47 12.47
CA THR A 73 -17.36 -1.36 13.79
C THR A 73 -15.87 -1.58 13.63
N LEU A 74 -15.07 -0.60 14.03
CA LEU A 74 -13.61 -0.72 14.15
C LEU A 74 -13.28 -1.46 15.44
N LYS A 75 -12.46 -2.51 15.36
CA LYS A 75 -11.98 -3.30 16.50
C LYS A 75 -10.60 -2.78 16.83
N ILE A 76 -10.52 -1.90 17.82
CA ILE A 76 -9.24 -1.37 18.31
C ILE A 76 -8.57 -2.50 19.08
N CYS A 77 -7.46 -2.99 18.54
CA CYS A 77 -6.68 -4.05 19.16
C CYS A 77 -5.57 -3.47 20.03
N ARG A 78 -5.11 -4.25 21.02
CA ARG A 78 -4.01 -3.87 21.91
C ARG A 78 -2.77 -3.40 21.15
N ALA A 79 -2.40 -4.13 20.10
CA ALA A 79 -1.42 -3.65 19.14
C ALA A 79 -2.13 -2.80 18.08
N PRO A 80 -1.74 -1.53 17.88
CA PRO A 80 -2.36 -0.67 16.86
C PRO A 80 -2.35 -1.29 15.46
N GLY A 81 -1.25 -1.95 15.07
CA GLY A 81 -1.13 -2.68 13.80
C GLY A 81 -1.98 -3.94 13.67
N MET A 82 -2.82 -4.27 14.66
CA MET A 82 -3.84 -5.33 14.56
C MET A 82 -5.27 -4.78 14.52
N THR A 83 -5.42 -3.45 14.52
CA THR A 83 -6.73 -2.79 14.46
C THR A 83 -7.34 -2.99 13.08
N SER A 84 -8.60 -3.41 13.03
CA SER A 84 -9.27 -3.75 11.78
C SER A 84 -10.78 -3.54 11.85
N LEU A 85 -11.42 -3.39 10.69
CA LEU A 85 -12.88 -3.51 10.56
C LEU A 85 -13.35 -4.98 10.75
N LEU A 86 -12.44 -5.94 10.69
CA LEU A 86 -12.72 -7.37 10.81
C LEU A 86 -12.30 -7.92 12.18
N GLU A 87 -12.90 -9.04 12.59
CA GLU A 87 -12.53 -9.72 13.84
C GLU A 87 -11.24 -10.52 13.65
N PRO A 88 -10.23 -10.42 14.54
CA PRO A 88 -9.05 -11.27 14.47
C PRO A 88 -9.39 -12.76 14.56
N ASN A 89 -8.80 -13.57 13.68
CA ASN A 89 -9.03 -15.01 13.63
C ASN A 89 -8.15 -15.74 14.65
N MET A 90 -8.59 -15.78 15.91
CA MET A 90 -7.82 -16.39 17.01
C MET A 90 -7.60 -17.91 16.87
N GLU A 91 -8.47 -18.60 16.12
CA GLU A 91 -8.25 -20.02 15.78
C GLU A 91 -6.97 -20.19 14.96
N LEU A 92 -6.70 -19.27 14.02
CA LEU A 92 -5.44 -19.25 13.28
C LEU A 92 -4.31 -18.64 14.11
N LEU A 93 -4.52 -17.44 14.62
CA LEU A 93 -3.46 -16.58 15.17
C LEU A 93 -2.81 -17.18 16.42
N SER A 94 -3.56 -17.96 17.21
CA SER A 94 -3.03 -18.64 18.40
C SER A 94 -1.93 -19.68 18.10
N HIS A 95 -1.76 -20.09 16.83
CA HIS A 95 -0.66 -20.93 16.41
C HIS A 95 0.69 -20.19 16.31
N PHE A 96 0.71 -18.86 16.39
CA PHE A 96 1.91 -18.03 16.28
C PHE A 96 2.16 -17.22 17.57
N HIS A 97 3.41 -16.86 17.84
CA HIS A 97 3.76 -16.09 19.04
C HIS A 97 3.22 -14.65 18.99
N GLY A 98 2.91 -14.08 20.16
CA GLY A 98 2.52 -12.67 20.34
C GLY A 98 1.06 -12.32 20.03
N PHE A 99 0.41 -13.00 19.09
CA PHE A 99 -0.95 -12.63 18.68
C PHE A 99 -2.04 -12.84 19.75
N ASP A 100 -1.80 -13.68 20.75
CA ASP A 100 -2.67 -13.80 21.94
C ASP A 100 -2.69 -12.55 22.81
N ASP A 101 -1.68 -11.69 22.66
CA ASP A 101 -1.60 -10.38 23.28
C ASP A 101 -2.01 -9.27 22.30
N TRP A 102 -1.39 -9.25 21.12
CA TRP A 102 -1.56 -8.17 20.13
C TRP A 102 -2.96 -8.07 19.54
N ALA A 103 -3.61 -9.21 19.28
CA ALA A 103 -4.91 -9.28 18.63
C ALA A 103 -6.09 -9.15 19.61
N VAL A 104 -5.82 -8.82 20.88
CA VAL A 104 -6.88 -8.60 21.86
C VAL A 104 -7.63 -7.31 21.51
N VAL A 105 -8.92 -7.43 21.21
CA VAL A 105 -9.82 -6.28 20.99
C VAL A 105 -10.10 -5.61 22.33
N GLU A 106 -9.63 -4.37 22.49
CA GLU A 106 -9.79 -3.59 23.72
C GLU A 106 -10.97 -2.62 23.63
N GLU A 107 -11.28 -2.13 22.43
CA GLU A 107 -12.40 -1.24 22.17
C GLU A 107 -13.12 -1.58 20.85
N ARG A 108 -14.42 -1.29 20.81
CA ARG A 108 -15.29 -1.45 19.64
C ARG A 108 -15.95 -0.11 19.34
N LEU A 109 -15.52 0.52 18.25
CA LEU A 109 -15.95 1.85 17.88
C LEU A 109 -16.84 1.79 16.62
N PRO A 110 -18.14 2.13 16.70
CA PRO A 110 -18.95 2.34 15.52
C PRO A 110 -18.35 3.44 14.65
N ILE A 111 -18.18 3.18 13.36
CA ILE A 111 -17.56 4.11 12.42
C ILE A 111 -18.27 4.09 11.07
N GLN A 112 -18.46 5.26 10.49
CA GLN A 112 -18.89 5.39 9.11
C GLN A 112 -17.71 5.07 8.18
N THR A 113 -17.86 4.09 7.30
CA THR A 113 -16.84 3.86 6.25
C THR A 113 -17.12 4.72 5.04
N HIS A 114 -16.07 5.02 4.26
CA HIS A 114 -16.14 5.81 3.04
C HIS A 114 -15.65 4.97 1.87
N ARG A 115 -16.38 5.02 0.75
CA ARG A 115 -15.89 4.45 -0.49
C ARG A 115 -14.80 5.36 -1.05
N LEU A 116 -13.68 4.79 -1.49
CA LEU A 116 -12.58 5.57 -2.06
C LEU A 116 -13.02 6.42 -3.26
N ASP A 117 -13.91 5.88 -4.10
CA ASP A 117 -14.46 6.59 -5.25
C ASP A 117 -15.26 7.86 -4.85
N ASP A 118 -15.81 7.90 -3.63
CA ASP A 118 -16.68 8.99 -3.15
C ASP A 118 -15.92 10.07 -2.35
N ILE A 119 -14.60 9.93 -2.13
CA ILE A 119 -13.79 10.90 -1.36
C ILE A 119 -13.48 12.13 -2.21
N GLU A 120 -14.05 13.29 -1.88
CA GLU A 120 -13.88 14.54 -2.64
C GLU A 120 -12.47 15.13 -2.53
N GLU A 121 -11.76 14.83 -1.44
CA GLU A 121 -10.38 15.27 -1.20
C GLU A 121 -9.37 14.59 -2.13
N ILE A 122 -9.79 13.55 -2.86
CA ILE A 122 -8.96 12.82 -3.83
C ILE A 122 -9.61 12.91 -5.21
N ASP A 123 -9.09 13.79 -6.05
CA ASP A 123 -9.48 13.88 -7.46
C ASP A 123 -8.91 12.71 -8.29
N ASP A 124 -7.61 12.46 -8.20
CA ASP A 124 -6.89 11.36 -8.84
C ASP A 124 -5.63 11.00 -8.03
N PHE A 125 -5.11 9.78 -8.22
CA PHE A 125 -3.82 9.39 -7.65
C PHE A 125 -3.01 8.49 -8.58
N ASP A 126 -1.72 8.40 -8.30
CA ASP A 126 -0.74 7.67 -9.10
C ASP A 126 -0.26 6.42 -8.37
N PHE A 127 -0.10 6.49 -7.06
CA PHE A 127 0.36 5.41 -6.22
C PHE A 127 -0.55 5.25 -5.00
N ILE A 128 -0.91 4.02 -4.65
CA ILE A 128 -1.72 3.73 -3.48
C ILE A 128 -1.11 2.62 -2.64
N LYS A 129 -1.01 2.84 -1.32
CA LYS A 129 -0.74 1.82 -0.32
C LYS A 129 -2.04 1.49 0.42
N ILE A 130 -2.31 0.20 0.61
CA ILE A 130 -3.45 -0.30 1.40
C ILE A 130 -2.93 -1.34 2.38
N ASP A 131 -3.00 -0.99 3.67
CA ASP A 131 -2.60 -1.83 4.79
C ASP A 131 -3.61 -1.62 5.91
N THR A 132 -4.71 -2.35 5.83
CA THR A 132 -5.89 -2.14 6.68
C THR A 132 -6.26 -3.39 7.46
N GLN A 133 -5.32 -4.33 7.54
CA GLN A 133 -5.46 -5.53 8.33
C GLN A 133 -6.72 -6.31 7.95
N GLY A 134 -6.91 -6.59 6.66
CA GLY A 134 -7.92 -7.52 6.14
C GLY A 134 -9.07 -6.87 5.35
N ALA A 135 -9.19 -5.55 5.35
CA ALA A 135 -10.23 -4.82 4.60
C ALA A 135 -9.83 -4.49 3.14
N GLU A 136 -8.65 -4.91 2.69
CA GLU A 136 -8.03 -4.50 1.42
C GLU A 136 -8.97 -4.78 0.24
N HIS A 137 -9.55 -5.98 0.18
CA HIS A 137 -10.49 -6.33 -0.89
C HIS A 137 -11.72 -5.43 -0.92
N GLN A 138 -12.32 -5.14 0.25
CA GLN A 138 -13.52 -4.30 0.32
C GLN A 138 -13.23 -2.89 -0.17
N ILE A 139 -12.09 -2.34 0.24
CA ILE A 139 -11.61 -1.01 -0.17
C ILE A 139 -11.35 -0.98 -1.68
N ILE A 140 -10.66 -1.99 -2.21
CA ILE A 140 -10.38 -2.08 -3.65
C ILE A 140 -11.67 -2.21 -4.45
N GLU A 141 -12.61 -3.04 -4.00
CA GLU A 141 -13.90 -3.24 -4.67
C GLU A 141 -14.74 -1.96 -4.70
N ALA A 142 -14.72 -1.18 -3.62
CA ALA A 142 -15.45 0.08 -3.46
C ALA A 142 -14.76 1.30 -4.12
N GLY A 143 -13.52 1.13 -4.58
CA GLY A 143 -12.65 2.18 -5.14
C GLY A 143 -12.16 1.92 -6.56
N GLN A 144 -12.82 1.02 -7.30
CA GLN A 144 -12.33 0.58 -8.61
C GLN A 144 -12.17 1.71 -9.61
N GLU A 145 -13.02 2.75 -9.56
CA GLU A 145 -12.95 3.84 -10.53
C GLU A 145 -11.62 4.60 -10.39
N LYS A 146 -11.29 5.05 -9.18
CA LYS A 146 -10.05 5.80 -8.93
C LYS A 146 -8.82 4.89 -8.97
N ILE A 147 -8.89 3.70 -8.37
CA ILE A 147 -7.76 2.74 -8.38
C ILE A 147 -7.35 2.37 -9.81
N SER A 148 -8.31 2.24 -10.72
CA SER A 148 -8.00 1.90 -12.12
C SER A 148 -7.11 2.95 -12.83
N LYS A 149 -7.00 4.18 -12.31
CA LYS A 149 -6.20 5.28 -12.86
C LYS A 149 -4.77 5.34 -12.28
N ALA A 150 -4.52 4.64 -11.16
CA ALA A 150 -3.19 4.53 -10.57
C ALA A 150 -2.23 3.71 -11.45
N VAL A 151 -0.93 3.94 -11.26
CA VAL A 151 0.12 3.22 -12.00
C VAL A 151 0.79 2.13 -11.17
N ALA A 152 0.74 2.24 -9.86
CA ALA A 152 1.31 1.28 -8.93
C ALA A 152 0.46 1.17 -7.65
N MET A 153 0.53 0.01 -6.99
CA MET A 153 -0.13 -0.25 -5.72
C MET A 153 0.76 -1.09 -4.80
N HIS A 154 0.71 -0.82 -3.50
CA HIS A 154 1.27 -1.63 -2.43
C HIS A 154 0.13 -2.16 -1.58
N VAL A 155 0.04 -3.47 -1.38
CA VAL A 155 -1.05 -4.06 -0.60
C VAL A 155 -0.52 -5.15 0.34
N GLU A 156 -0.81 -5.05 1.64
CA GLU A 156 -0.53 -6.14 2.58
C GLU A 156 -1.60 -7.24 2.45
N LEU A 157 -1.19 -8.48 2.21
CA LEU A 157 -2.10 -9.58 1.87
C LEU A 157 -1.79 -10.86 2.66
N SER A 158 -2.84 -11.53 3.11
CA SER A 158 -2.74 -12.85 3.71
C SER A 158 -3.02 -13.97 2.71
N PHE A 159 -2.21 -15.02 2.71
CA PHE A 159 -2.53 -16.25 1.98
C PHE A 159 -3.64 -17.04 2.66
N LYS A 160 -3.60 -17.07 4.00
CA LYS A 160 -4.67 -17.59 4.84
C LYS A 160 -5.21 -16.44 5.68
N PRO A 161 -6.50 -16.07 5.55
CA PRO A 161 -7.09 -14.95 6.25
C PRO A 161 -6.81 -14.97 7.76
N ILE A 162 -6.11 -13.94 8.24
CA ILE A 162 -5.79 -13.73 9.65
C ILE A 162 -6.91 -12.99 10.39
N TYR A 163 -7.89 -12.44 9.65
CA TYR A 163 -9.16 -11.94 10.16
C TYR A 163 -10.35 -12.75 9.62
N HIS A 164 -11.47 -12.76 10.35
CA HIS A 164 -12.71 -13.36 9.89
C HIS A 164 -13.37 -12.49 8.81
N GLY A 165 -13.61 -13.07 7.64
CA GLY A 165 -14.21 -12.39 6.49
C GLY A 165 -13.20 -11.73 5.55
N GLU A 166 -11.91 -11.70 5.92
CA GLU A 166 -10.82 -11.23 5.05
C GLU A 166 -10.72 -12.11 3.81
N LYS A 167 -10.42 -11.45 2.69
CA LYS A 167 -10.22 -12.11 1.40
C LYS A 167 -8.77 -12.52 1.24
N SER A 168 -8.57 -13.72 0.69
CA SER A 168 -7.21 -14.23 0.47
C SER A 168 -6.46 -13.46 -0.61
N PHE A 169 -5.12 -13.57 -0.61
CA PHE A 169 -4.25 -13.09 -1.69
C PHE A 169 -4.81 -13.42 -3.08
N ALA A 170 -5.29 -14.65 -3.30
CA ALA A 170 -5.78 -15.07 -4.61
C ALA A 170 -7.06 -14.32 -5.04
N GLU A 171 -7.94 -13.98 -4.09
CA GLU A 171 -9.15 -13.20 -4.38
C GLU A 171 -8.82 -11.75 -4.70
N VAL A 172 -7.88 -11.15 -3.96
CA VAL A 172 -7.39 -9.79 -4.25
C VAL A 172 -6.64 -9.75 -5.58
N ASP A 173 -5.75 -10.70 -5.84
CA ASP A 173 -5.00 -10.78 -7.09
C ASP A 173 -5.91 -10.85 -8.32
N LEU A 174 -6.98 -11.64 -8.25
CA LEU A 174 -8.00 -11.69 -9.31
C LEU A 174 -8.72 -10.36 -9.52
N LEU A 175 -8.96 -9.58 -8.45
CA LEU A 175 -9.54 -8.25 -8.54
C LEU A 175 -8.56 -7.26 -9.19
N MET A 176 -7.28 -7.32 -8.80
CA MET A 176 -6.19 -6.51 -9.37
C MET A 176 -6.01 -6.75 -10.88
N GLN A 177 -6.02 -8.01 -11.30
CA GLN A 177 -5.91 -8.38 -12.72
C GLN A 177 -7.06 -7.81 -13.57
N LYS A 178 -8.29 -7.77 -13.03
CA LYS A 178 -9.45 -7.16 -13.73
C LYS A 178 -9.25 -5.67 -14.00
N MET A 179 -8.48 -4.98 -13.17
CA MET A 179 -8.12 -3.57 -13.31
C MET A 179 -6.81 -3.35 -14.10
N CYS A 180 -6.33 -4.39 -14.80
CA CYS A 180 -5.08 -4.37 -15.57
C CYS A 180 -3.82 -4.08 -14.74
N PHE A 181 -3.81 -4.51 -13.47
CA PHE A 181 -2.60 -4.58 -12.68
C PHE A 181 -1.98 -5.98 -12.78
N ALA A 182 -0.65 -6.02 -12.83
CA ALA A 182 0.14 -7.24 -12.75
C ALA A 182 0.96 -7.22 -11.45
N LEU A 183 1.05 -8.37 -10.79
CA LEU A 183 1.96 -8.55 -9.66
C LEU A 183 3.40 -8.34 -10.15
N HIS A 184 4.10 -7.36 -9.56
CA HIS A 184 5.46 -7.00 -9.91
C HIS A 184 6.47 -7.72 -9.01
N THR A 185 6.31 -7.57 -7.69
CA THR A 185 7.18 -8.19 -6.70
C THR A 185 6.46 -8.36 -5.36
N LEU A 186 7.10 -9.09 -4.45
CA LEU A 186 6.77 -9.09 -3.03
C LEU A 186 7.87 -8.30 -2.31
N GLU A 187 7.54 -7.10 -1.85
CA GLU A 187 8.50 -6.22 -1.14
C GLU A 187 8.92 -6.85 0.19
N LYS A 188 7.95 -7.49 0.87
CA LYS A 188 8.18 -8.19 2.13
C LYS A 188 7.46 -9.53 2.10
N VAL A 189 8.14 -10.55 2.61
CA VAL A 189 7.53 -11.85 2.89
C VAL A 189 7.61 -12.08 4.40
N ASN A 190 6.49 -11.81 5.08
CA ASN A 190 6.41 -11.95 6.53
C ASN A 190 6.18 -13.41 6.90
N THR A 191 7.21 -14.05 7.45
CA THR A 191 7.13 -15.44 7.92
C THR A 191 7.01 -15.49 9.43
N ARG A 192 6.32 -16.51 9.96
CA ARG A 192 6.22 -16.78 11.40
C ARG A 192 6.53 -18.23 11.72
N ALA A 193 7.17 -18.47 12.87
CA ALA A 193 7.34 -19.81 13.41
C ALA A 193 6.07 -20.26 14.17
N PHE A 194 5.67 -21.52 14.00
CA PHE A 194 4.58 -22.10 14.77
C PHE A 194 4.99 -22.32 16.23
N ARG A 195 4.07 -22.05 17.16
CA ARG A 195 4.23 -22.44 18.57
C ARG A 195 4.40 -23.96 18.69
N PRO A 196 5.23 -24.44 19.64
CA PRO A 196 5.99 -23.67 20.63
C PRO A 196 7.41 -23.27 20.16
N MET A 197 7.78 -23.52 18.90
CA MET A 197 9.14 -23.27 18.41
C MET A 197 9.43 -21.77 18.35
N MET A 198 10.62 -21.36 18.80
CA MET A 198 11.14 -20.00 18.67
C MET A 198 12.52 -20.05 18.00
N PHE A 199 12.73 -19.23 16.98
CA PHE A 199 14.01 -19.13 16.27
C PHE A 199 14.76 -17.88 16.73
N ASN A 200 16.09 -17.95 16.86
CA ASN A 200 16.94 -16.87 17.37
C ASN A 200 16.49 -16.17 18.67
N ASN A 201 15.63 -16.82 19.47
CA ASN A 201 14.98 -16.22 20.63
C ASN A 201 14.20 -14.93 20.28
N ASN A 202 13.64 -14.86 19.06
CA ASN A 202 12.80 -13.76 18.59
C ASN A 202 11.42 -14.30 18.17
N ILE A 203 10.36 -13.70 18.70
CA ILE A 203 8.97 -14.07 18.38
C ILE A 203 8.55 -13.63 16.98
N PHE A 204 9.25 -12.65 16.40
CA PHE A 204 8.98 -12.16 15.06
C PHE A 204 9.63 -13.02 13.97
N ASP A 205 10.68 -13.78 14.32
CA ASP A 205 11.42 -14.57 13.35
C ASP A 205 10.59 -15.78 12.88
N GLY A 206 10.43 -15.88 11.57
CA GLY A 206 9.84 -17.03 10.91
C GLY A 206 10.87 -17.96 10.27
N LEU A 207 10.39 -19.14 9.86
CA LEU A 207 11.17 -20.08 9.07
C LEU A 207 10.62 -20.15 7.64
N ARG A 208 9.54 -20.92 7.44
CA ARG A 208 9.02 -21.24 6.10
C ARG A 208 7.54 -20.95 5.92
N HIS A 209 6.81 -20.72 7.00
CA HIS A 209 5.39 -20.40 6.91
C HIS A 209 5.22 -18.91 6.66
N ILE A 210 4.68 -18.57 5.50
CA ILE A 210 4.30 -17.20 5.12
C ILE A 210 2.98 -16.90 5.79
N LEU A 211 2.96 -15.87 6.65
CA LEU A 211 1.74 -15.36 7.26
C LEU A 211 1.09 -14.35 6.32
N GLN A 212 1.86 -13.32 5.95
CA GLN A 212 1.44 -12.21 5.10
C GLN A 212 2.57 -11.81 4.15
N VAL A 213 2.22 -11.03 3.13
CA VAL A 213 3.16 -10.44 2.18
C VAL A 213 2.78 -8.99 1.91
N ASP A 214 3.79 -8.17 1.66
CA ASP A 214 3.61 -6.87 1.02
C ASP A 214 3.74 -7.07 -0.49
N ALA A 215 2.62 -7.03 -1.19
CA ALA A 215 2.57 -7.25 -2.63
C ALA A 215 2.58 -5.90 -3.37
N VAL A 216 3.45 -5.81 -4.38
CA VAL A 216 3.56 -4.64 -5.26
C VAL A 216 2.95 -4.98 -6.60
N TYR A 217 1.97 -4.18 -7.00
CA TYR A 217 1.31 -4.27 -8.29
C TYR A 217 1.65 -3.06 -9.14
N ILE A 218 1.85 -3.26 -10.44
CA ILE A 218 2.00 -2.17 -11.41
C ILE A 218 1.01 -2.35 -12.55
N LYS A 219 0.72 -1.27 -13.29
CA LYS A 219 0.00 -1.41 -14.56
C LYS A 219 0.71 -2.42 -15.45
N ASP A 220 -0.06 -3.35 -16.03
CA ASP A 220 0.47 -4.45 -16.83
C ASP A 220 1.51 -3.93 -17.82
N PHE A 221 2.73 -4.44 -17.69
CA PHE A 221 3.90 -3.94 -18.42
C PHE A 221 3.72 -4.09 -19.95
N GLN A 222 2.83 -5.00 -20.39
CA GLN A 222 2.47 -5.16 -21.81
C GLN A 222 1.64 -4.00 -22.36
N LYS A 223 1.05 -3.16 -21.48
CA LYS A 223 0.16 -2.05 -21.82
C LYS A 223 0.71 -0.68 -21.42
N LEU A 224 1.98 -0.57 -21.06
CA LEU A 224 2.59 0.73 -20.69
C LEU A 224 2.53 1.75 -21.83
N GLY A 225 2.57 1.28 -23.08
CA GLY A 225 2.36 2.12 -24.26
C GLY A 225 1.01 2.85 -24.30
N ASP A 226 0.00 2.41 -23.52
CA ASP A 226 -1.31 3.05 -23.44
C ASP A 226 -1.34 4.20 -22.41
N LEU A 227 -0.38 4.24 -21.48
CA LEU A 227 -0.29 5.29 -20.47
C LEU A 227 0.11 6.64 -21.07
N SER A 228 -0.27 7.73 -20.40
CA SER A 228 0.24 9.06 -20.75
C SER A 228 1.74 9.17 -20.45
N ALA A 229 2.42 10.09 -21.12
CA ALA A 229 3.83 10.39 -20.82
C ALA A 229 4.03 10.74 -19.34
N GLU A 230 3.10 11.49 -18.74
CA GLU A 230 3.14 11.83 -17.32
C GLU A 230 3.03 10.59 -16.42
N LYS A 231 2.04 9.71 -16.65
CA LYS A 231 1.88 8.48 -15.87
C LYS A 231 3.10 7.55 -16.00
N LEU A 232 3.78 7.54 -17.15
CA LEU A 232 5.02 6.79 -17.34
C LEU A 232 6.19 7.34 -16.51
N LEU A 233 6.36 8.67 -16.43
CA LEU A 233 7.35 9.29 -15.55
C LEU A 233 7.06 8.97 -14.09
N LYS A 234 5.80 9.07 -13.67
CA LYS A 234 5.37 8.80 -12.29
C LYS A 234 5.54 7.33 -11.92
N LEU A 235 5.21 6.41 -12.82
CA LEU A 235 5.49 4.98 -12.64
C LEU A 235 6.99 4.73 -12.47
N GLY A 236 7.82 5.32 -13.34
CA GLY A 236 9.27 5.22 -13.24
C GLY A 236 9.82 5.77 -11.93
N ALA A 237 9.27 6.89 -11.45
CA ALA A 237 9.63 7.50 -10.18
C ALA A 237 9.30 6.57 -9.00
N VAL A 238 8.08 6.03 -8.95
CA VAL A 238 7.66 5.08 -7.91
C VAL A 238 8.55 3.83 -7.91
N LEU A 239 8.79 3.24 -9.09
CA LEU A 239 9.64 2.05 -9.22
C LEU A 239 11.09 2.30 -8.80
N HIS A 240 11.63 3.49 -9.08
CA HIS A 240 12.98 3.87 -8.69
C HIS A 240 13.09 4.15 -7.19
N TYR A 241 12.28 5.08 -6.69
CA TYR A 241 12.41 5.64 -5.33
C TYR A 241 11.81 4.73 -4.26
N CYS A 242 10.72 4.02 -4.56
CA CYS A 242 10.04 3.20 -3.57
C CYS A 242 10.55 1.75 -3.55
N TYR A 243 10.92 1.20 -4.72
CA TYR A 243 11.15 -0.25 -4.86
C TYR A 243 12.53 -0.64 -5.40
N GLY A 244 13.38 0.33 -5.78
CA GLY A 244 14.68 0.03 -6.37
C GLY A 244 14.61 -0.81 -7.65
N SER A 245 13.45 -0.88 -8.30
CA SER A 245 13.21 -1.69 -9.50
C SER A 245 13.68 -0.91 -10.74
N PHE A 246 15.00 -0.77 -10.84
CA PHE A 246 15.63 0.12 -11.81
C PHE A 246 15.39 -0.31 -13.26
N ASP A 247 15.27 -1.60 -13.52
CA ASP A 247 14.96 -2.17 -14.83
C ASP A 247 13.53 -1.86 -15.27
N ALA A 248 12.55 -1.99 -14.38
CA ALA A 248 11.16 -1.62 -14.64
C ALA A 248 10.99 -0.10 -14.75
N ALA A 249 11.71 0.68 -13.95
CA ALA A 249 11.75 2.14 -14.08
C ALA A 249 12.32 2.55 -15.46
N MET A 250 13.40 1.91 -15.91
CA MET A 250 13.94 2.11 -17.26
C MET A 250 12.93 1.72 -18.35
N LEU A 251 12.18 0.63 -18.16
CA LEU A 251 11.13 0.22 -19.10
C LEU A 251 10.04 1.30 -19.24
N ALA A 252 9.58 1.88 -18.12
CA ALA A 252 8.64 3.00 -18.15
C ALA A 252 9.22 4.22 -18.89
N LEU A 253 10.50 4.55 -18.65
CA LEU A 253 11.18 5.64 -19.35
C LEU A 253 11.35 5.38 -20.86
N ARG A 254 11.51 4.13 -21.30
CA ARG A 254 11.57 3.81 -22.73
C ARG A 254 10.25 4.13 -23.44
N HIS A 255 9.12 3.77 -22.82
CA HIS A 255 7.81 4.14 -23.36
C HIS A 255 7.57 5.65 -23.29
N TYR A 256 8.13 6.33 -22.29
CA TYR A 256 8.12 7.79 -22.25
C TYR A 256 8.89 8.39 -23.43
N ASP A 257 10.10 7.89 -23.71
CA ASP A 257 10.95 8.35 -24.80
C ASP A 257 10.27 8.16 -26.17
N GLU A 258 9.59 7.02 -26.37
CA GLU A 258 8.80 6.76 -27.58
C GLU A 258 7.69 7.80 -27.81
N LYS A 259 7.06 8.28 -26.73
CA LYS A 259 5.97 9.28 -26.80
C LYS A 259 6.46 10.71 -26.88
N SER A 260 7.58 11.01 -26.22
CA SER A 260 8.09 12.37 -26.03
C SER A 260 9.27 12.72 -26.94
N SER A 261 9.77 11.75 -27.72
CA SER A 261 10.97 11.90 -28.57
C SER A 261 12.20 12.35 -27.77
N THR A 262 12.40 11.75 -26.60
CA THR A 262 13.51 12.01 -25.68
C THR A 262 14.48 10.84 -25.59
N ASP A 263 15.53 10.96 -24.75
CA ASP A 263 16.52 9.90 -24.49
C ASP A 263 16.76 9.72 -22.97
N LEU A 264 15.68 9.82 -22.18
CA LEU A 264 15.73 9.75 -20.73
C LEU A 264 16.10 8.35 -20.24
N ALA A 265 15.68 7.28 -20.92
CA ALA A 265 16.02 5.92 -20.52
C ALA A 265 17.53 5.68 -20.57
N ASN A 266 18.22 6.15 -21.61
CA ASN A 266 19.68 6.05 -21.70
C ASN A 266 20.37 6.96 -20.67
N THR A 267 19.88 8.19 -20.50
CA THR A 267 20.36 9.12 -19.47
C THR A 267 20.26 8.50 -18.07
N TYR A 268 19.14 7.83 -17.79
CA TYR A 268 18.87 7.11 -16.54
C TYR A 268 19.84 5.96 -16.31
N VAL A 269 20.05 5.10 -17.31
CA VAL A 269 21.02 4.00 -17.21
C VAL A 269 22.44 4.51 -16.98
N GLN A 270 22.82 5.62 -17.60
CA GLN A 270 24.14 6.23 -17.37
C GLN A 270 24.28 6.78 -15.94
N ALA A 271 23.21 7.38 -15.40
CA ALA A 271 23.20 7.93 -14.04
C ALA A 271 23.17 6.86 -12.93
N LEU A 272 22.77 5.62 -13.24
CA LEU A 272 22.81 4.49 -12.31
C LEU A 272 24.19 3.84 -12.14
N ARG A 273 25.14 4.14 -13.03
CA ARG A 273 26.51 3.61 -13.01
C ARG A 273 27.42 4.43 -12.10
#